data_AF-A0A2U2P9J9-F1
#
_entry.id   AF-A0A2U2P9J9-F1
#
_cell.length_a   1.000
_cell.length_b   1.000
_cell.length_c   1.000
_cell.angle_alpha   90.00
_cell.angle_beta   90.00
_cell.angle_gamma   90.00
#
_symmetry.space_group_name_H-M   'P 1'
#
loop_
_entity.id
_entity.type
_entity.pdbx_description
1 polymer ?
#
loop_
_entity_poly.entity_id
_entity_poly.type
_entity_poly.pdbx_seq_one_letter_code
_entity_poly.pdbx_strand_id
1 'polypeptide(L)'
;MEAITIILGLAVVLVIGNMLIYRWVVSRAMKKFIRPYFTRIGYEIRQTKFVGLLKTGDFKVAGFPLRPFMPKGNPMQTTYVYLYLSKGSGPQVRITARIDTLFLFIRKVEYSSLPVKPS
;
A
#
# COMPACT_ATOMS: atom_id res chain seq x y z
N MET A 1 21.78 -28.00 -14.42
CA MET A 1 22.42 -26.88 -13.68
C MET A 1 22.06 -25.54 -14.31
N GLU A 2 22.26 -25.36 -15.62
CA GLU A 2 21.96 -24.10 -16.33
C GLU A 2 20.50 -23.63 -16.22
N ALA A 3 19.52 -24.52 -16.41
CA ALA A 3 18.10 -24.18 -16.26
C ALA A 3 17.74 -23.71 -14.85
N ILE A 4 18.35 -24.30 -13.81
CA ILE A 4 18.12 -23.90 -12.41
C ILE A 4 18.67 -22.49 -12.16
N THR A 5 19.87 -22.19 -12.70
CA THR A 5 20.47 -20.85 -12.62
C THR A 5 19.62 -19.79 -13.34
N ILE A 6 19.07 -20.13 -14.52
CA ILE A 6 18.19 -19.23 -15.27
C ILE A 6 16.90 -18.96 -14.49
N ILE A 7 16.28 -20.00 -13.91
CA ILE A 7 15.05 -19.86 -13.12
C ILE A 7 15.30 -19.01 -11.86
N LEU A 8 16.40 -19.26 -11.14
CA LEU A 8 16.79 -18.45 -9.98
C LEU A 8 17.05 -16.99 -10.36
N GLY A 9 17.77 -16.75 -11.46
CA GLY A 9 18.02 -15.40 -11.97
C GLY A 9 16.72 -14.66 -12.29
N LEU A 10 15.79 -15.32 -12.98
CA LEU A 10 14.47 -14.76 -13.30
C LEU A 10 13.67 -14.46 -12.03
N ALA A 11 13.68 -15.36 -11.04
CA ALA A 11 13.00 -15.15 -9.77
C ALA A 11 13.53 -13.92 -9.02
N VAL A 12 14.86 -13.73 -8.99
CA VAL A 12 15.49 -12.56 -8.37
C VAL A 12 15.06 -11.27 -9.08
N VAL A 13 15.09 -11.25 -10.42
CA VAL A 13 14.66 -10.08 -11.21
C VAL A 13 13.19 -9.74 -10.93
N LEU A 14 12.31 -10.75 -10.85
CA LEU A 14 10.90 -10.55 -10.55
C LEU A 14 10.67 -9.99 -9.14
N VAL A 15 11.39 -10.51 -8.14
CA VAL A 15 11.29 -10.04 -6.75
C VAL A 15 11.77 -8.59 -6.63
N ILE A 16 12.92 -8.25 -7.21
CA ILE A 16 13.47 -6.88 -7.20
C ILE A 16 12.53 -5.94 -7.95
N GLY A 17 12.07 -6.34 -9.14
CA GLY A 17 11.14 -5.55 -9.95
C GLY A 17 9.85 -5.24 -9.19
N ASN A 18 9.27 -6.23 -8.51
CA ASN A 18 8.07 -6.04 -7.69
C ASN A 18 8.33 -5.08 -6.50
N MET A 19 9.47 -5.20 -5.82
CA MET A 19 9.85 -4.27 -4.75
C MET A 19 9.99 -2.82 -5.23
N LEU A 20 10.57 -2.61 -6.42
CA LEU A 20 10.72 -1.27 -7.01
C LEU A 20 9.36 -0.68 -7.40
N ILE A 21 8.50 -1.48 -8.03
CA ILE A 21 7.12 -1.08 -8.37
C ILE A 21 6.37 -0.67 -7.11
N TYR A 22 6.43 -1.50 -6.05
CA TYR A 22 5.81 -1.19 -4.77
C TYR A 22 6.30 0.16 -4.22
N ARG A 23 7.62 0.37 -4.12
CA ARG A 23 8.19 1.63 -3.62
C ARG A 23 7.72 2.83 -4.43
N TRP A 24 7.66 2.69 -5.74
CA TRP A 24 7.23 3.76 -6.63
C TRP A 24 5.73 4.09 -6.45
N VAL A 25 4.87 3.07 -6.41
CA VAL A 25 3.42 3.24 -6.18
C VAL A 25 3.16 3.94 -4.85
N VAL A 26 3.81 3.48 -3.77
CA VAL A 26 3.63 4.06 -2.42
C VAL A 26 4.14 5.48 -2.36
N SER A 27 5.32 5.77 -2.93
CA SER A 27 5.87 7.13 -2.97
C SER A 27 4.94 8.09 -3.70
N ARG A 28 4.42 7.68 -4.86
CA ARG A 28 3.50 8.47 -5.66
C ARG A 28 2.16 8.68 -4.95
N ALA A 29 1.64 7.64 -4.30
CA ALA A 29 0.42 7.71 -3.49
C ALA A 29 0.59 8.64 -2.29
N MET A 30 1.75 8.56 -1.63
CA MET A 30 2.10 9.40 -0.50
C MET A 30 2.11 10.88 -0.87
N LYS A 31 2.80 11.22 -1.96
CA LYS A 31 2.97 12.60 -2.42
C LYS A 31 1.66 13.22 -2.92
N LYS A 32 0.85 12.47 -3.68
CA LYS A 32 -0.32 13.03 -4.37
C LYS A 32 -1.64 12.92 -3.61
N PHE A 33 -1.81 11.88 -2.79
CA PHE A 33 -3.12 11.57 -2.20
C PHE A 33 -3.05 11.54 -0.67
N ILE A 34 -2.16 10.71 -0.11
CA ILE A 34 -2.17 10.42 1.33
C ILE A 34 -1.70 11.63 2.16
N ARG A 35 -0.51 12.17 1.89
CA ARG A 35 0.03 13.29 2.66
C ARG A 35 -0.86 14.54 2.56
N PRO A 36 -1.31 14.98 1.37
CA PRO A 36 -2.20 16.13 1.27
C PRO A 36 -3.53 15.95 2.03
N TYR A 37 -4.10 14.75 2.01
CA TYR A 37 -5.33 14.45 2.74
C TYR A 37 -5.14 14.61 4.25
N PHE A 38 -4.13 13.94 4.83
CA PHE A 38 -3.89 14.00 6.28
C PHE A 38 -3.44 15.37 6.77
N THR A 39 -2.61 16.08 5.98
CA THR A 39 -2.23 17.46 6.31
C THR A 39 -3.45 18.38 6.34
N ARG A 40 -4.41 18.22 5.42
CA ARG A 40 -5.65 19.01 5.40
C ARG A 40 -6.51 18.80 6.65
N ILE A 41 -6.53 17.58 7.20
CA ILE A 41 -7.26 17.26 8.43
C ILE A 41 -6.43 17.43 9.72
N GLY A 42 -5.24 18.03 9.61
CA GLY A 42 -4.38 18.37 10.75
C GLY A 42 -3.59 17.21 11.34
N TYR A 43 -3.41 16.12 10.61
CA TYR A 43 -2.58 14.98 11.01
C TYR A 43 -1.23 14.97 10.27
N GLU A 44 -0.19 14.58 10.99
CA GLU A 44 1.15 14.36 10.45
C GLU A 44 1.44 12.86 10.34
N ILE A 45 1.98 12.46 9.20
CA ILE A 45 2.45 11.10 8.97
C ILE A 45 3.87 11.00 9.51
N ARG A 46 4.05 10.34 10.66
CA ARG A 46 5.37 10.14 11.29
C ARG A 46 6.13 9.00 10.64
N GLN A 47 5.44 7.91 10.32
CA GLN A 47 6.05 6.72 9.77
C GLN A 47 5.10 6.01 8.79
N THR A 48 5.70 5.33 7.82
CA THR A 48 4.98 4.41 6.93
C THR A 48 5.67 3.06 6.97
N LYS A 49 4.90 1.98 7.00
CA LYS A 49 5.44 0.62 7.04
C LYS A 49 4.72 -0.26 6.03
N PHE A 50 5.49 -1.08 5.31
CA PHE A 50 4.91 -2.07 4.41
C PHE A 50 4.15 -3.13 5.21
N VAL A 51 2.92 -3.42 4.80
CA VAL A 51 2.07 -4.42 5.45
C VAL A 51 2.53 -5.85 5.15
N GLY A 52 3.15 -6.06 3.98
CA GLY A 52 3.56 -7.36 3.47
C GLY A 52 2.79 -7.72 2.20
N LEU A 53 3.37 -8.59 1.36
CA LEU A 53 2.79 -8.97 0.06
C LEU A 53 1.47 -9.76 0.19
N LEU A 54 1.31 -10.49 1.30
CA LEU A 54 0.17 -11.37 1.56
C LEU A 54 -0.71 -10.90 2.73
N LYS A 55 -0.55 -9.66 3.18
CA LYS A 55 -1.30 -9.12 4.32
C LYS A 55 -2.11 -7.90 3.89
N THR A 56 -3.32 -7.76 4.41
CA THR A 56 -4.27 -6.67 4.10
C THR A 56 -4.34 -5.62 5.22
N GLY A 57 -3.51 -5.76 6.25
CA GLY A 57 -3.45 -4.84 7.37
C GLY A 57 -4.74 -4.88 8.18
N ASP A 58 -5.31 -3.71 8.46
CA ASP A 58 -6.56 -3.59 9.22
C ASP A 58 -7.82 -3.79 8.33
N PHE A 59 -7.66 -4.02 7.02
CA PHE A 59 -8.78 -4.38 6.14
C PHE A 59 -9.14 -5.86 6.31
N LYS A 60 -10.35 -6.13 6.81
CA LYS A 60 -10.94 -7.48 6.90
C LYS A 60 -11.41 -7.98 5.52
N VAL A 61 -10.49 -8.14 4.57
CA VAL A 61 -10.81 -8.71 3.27
C VAL A 61 -10.83 -10.24 3.39
N ALA A 62 -11.96 -10.88 3.10
CA ALA A 62 -12.05 -12.34 3.03
C ALA A 62 -11.40 -12.84 1.71
N GLY A 63 -10.42 -13.74 1.82
CA GLY A 63 -9.77 -14.42 0.70
C GLY A 63 -8.30 -14.03 0.45
N PHE A 64 -7.69 -14.63 -0.58
CA PHE A 64 -6.30 -14.35 -0.96
C PHE A 64 -6.16 -12.89 -1.43
N PRO A 65 -5.20 -12.12 -0.89
CA PRO A 65 -5.04 -10.68 -1.21
C PRO A 65 -4.43 -10.42 -2.59
N LEU A 66 -3.82 -11.44 -3.20
CA LEU A 66 -3.40 -11.43 -4.60
C LEU A 66 -4.62 -11.74 -5.47
N ARG A 67 -5.46 -10.73 -5.71
CA ARG A 67 -6.44 -10.78 -6.80
C ARG A 67 -5.84 -10.06 -8.00
N PRO A 68 -5.24 -10.77 -8.97
CA PRO A 68 -4.71 -10.12 -10.17
C PRO A 68 -5.82 -9.44 -10.98
N PHE A 69 -7.08 -9.81 -10.78
CA PHE A 69 -8.23 -9.26 -11.51
C PHE A 69 -9.36 -8.82 -10.57
N MET A 70 -9.98 -7.69 -10.88
CA MET A 70 -11.29 -7.32 -10.31
C MET A 70 -12.37 -8.31 -10.77
N PRO A 71 -13.56 -8.34 -10.11
CA PRO A 71 -14.72 -9.11 -10.59
C PRO A 71 -15.14 -8.82 -12.04
N LYS A 72 -14.69 -7.69 -12.60
CA LYS A 72 -14.92 -7.27 -14.00
C LYS A 72 -13.75 -7.56 -14.95
N GLY A 73 -12.77 -8.38 -14.56
CA GLY A 73 -11.65 -8.80 -15.44
C GLY A 73 -10.51 -7.78 -15.63
N ASN A 74 -10.60 -6.58 -15.05
CA ASN A 74 -9.53 -5.59 -15.17
C ASN A 74 -8.34 -5.92 -14.24
N PRO A 75 -7.09 -5.85 -14.72
CA PRO A 75 -5.92 -6.12 -13.92
C PRO A 75 -5.74 -5.04 -12.85
N MET A 76 -5.83 -5.39 -11.57
CA MET A 76 -5.67 -4.40 -10.49
C MET A 76 -4.65 -4.89 -9.48
N GLN A 77 -3.62 -4.09 -9.24
CA GLN A 77 -2.66 -4.34 -8.18
C GLN A 77 -3.04 -3.51 -6.97
N THR A 78 -3.43 -4.19 -5.89
CA THR A 78 -3.72 -3.59 -4.60
C THR A 78 -2.49 -3.66 -3.71
N THR A 79 -2.15 -2.52 -3.10
CA THR A 79 -1.02 -2.38 -2.18
C THR A 79 -1.50 -1.84 -0.85
N TYR A 80 -1.11 -2.48 0.26
CA TYR A 80 -1.46 -2.05 1.61
C TYR A 80 -0.23 -1.46 2.33
N VAL A 81 -0.44 -0.31 2.98
CA VAL A 81 0.60 0.43 3.71
C VAL A 81 0.06 0.84 5.06
N TYR A 82 0.79 0.54 6.13
CA TYR A 82 0.51 1.11 7.45
C TYR A 82 0.96 2.56 7.49
N LEU A 83 0.07 3.43 7.93
CA LEU A 83 0.35 4.83 8.20
C LEU A 83 0.28 5.04 9.71
N TYR A 84 1.32 5.63 10.26
CA TYR A 84 1.33 6.02 11.66
C TYR A 84 1.19 7.54 11.74
N LEU A 85 0.00 7.96 12.18
CA LEU A 85 -0.44 9.33 12.23
C LEU A 85 -0.29 9.88 13.65
N SER A 86 0.02 11.16 13.78
CA SER A 86 -0.06 11.89 15.05
C SER A 86 -0.56 13.31 14.79
N LYS A 87 -1.30 13.87 15.75
CA LYS A 87 -1.71 15.28 15.72
C LYS A 87 -0.76 16.05 16.64
N GLY A 88 0.29 16.65 16.07
CA GLY A 88 1.35 17.31 16.81
C GLY A 88 2.16 16.35 17.70
N SER A 89 2.16 16.60 19.01
CA SER A 89 2.78 15.76 20.04
C SER A 89 1.83 14.70 20.63
N GLY A 90 0.64 14.56 20.05
CA GLY A 90 -0.38 13.63 20.53
C GLY A 90 -0.07 12.15 20.27
N PRO A 91 -0.90 11.25 20.81
CA PRO A 91 -0.73 9.81 20.66
C PRO A 91 -0.72 9.38 19.20
N GLN A 92 0.10 8.38 18.89
CA GLN A 92 0.25 7.85 17.54
C GLN A 92 -0.87 6.86 17.23
N VAL A 93 -1.61 7.10 16.15
CA VAL A 93 -2.67 6.23 15.66
C VAL A 93 -2.17 5.50 14.41
N ARG A 94 -2.30 4.17 14.41
CA ARG A 94 -2.01 3.35 13.22
C ARG A 94 -3.30 3.17 12.42
N ILE A 95 -3.22 3.44 11.13
CA ILE A 95 -4.26 3.07 10.16
C ILE A 95 -3.63 2.34 8.98
N THR A 96 -4.42 1.61 8.21
CA THR A 96 -3.97 1.02 6.94
C THR A 96 -4.53 1.81 5.77
N ALA A 97 -3.67 2.18 4.83
CA ALA A 97 -4.06 2.70 3.52
C ALA A 97 -4.00 1.58 2.48
N ARG A 98 -5.09 1.44 1.72
CA ARG A 98 -5.18 0.59 0.55
C ARG A 98 -5.02 1.45 -0.69
N ILE A 99 -4.07 1.09 -1.54
CA ILE A 99 -3.78 1.78 -2.80
C ILE A 99 -4.09 0.81 -3.92
N ASP A 100 -5.11 1.12 -4.71
CA ASP A 100 -5.48 0.35 -5.88
C ASP A 100 -4.88 1.00 -7.14
N THR A 101 -4.16 0.20 -7.91
CA THR A 101 -3.51 0.63 -9.15
C THR A 101 -3.94 -0.20 -10.35
N LEU A 102 -4.03 0.45 -11.51
CA LEU A 102 -4.29 -0.17 -12.82
C LEU A 102 -3.18 0.30 -13.77
N PHE A 103 -2.40 -0.63 -14.34
CA PHE A 103 -1.22 -0.30 -15.15
C PHE A 103 -0.28 0.71 -14.46
N LEU A 104 0.01 0.50 -13.17
CA LEU A 104 0.83 1.42 -12.34
C LEU A 104 0.17 2.79 -12.05
N PHE A 105 -0.96 3.13 -12.66
CA PHE A 105 -1.69 4.35 -12.33
C PHE A 105 -2.55 4.15 -11.08
N ILE A 106 -2.36 5.01 -10.09
CA ILE A 106 -3.19 5.03 -8.88
C ILE A 106 -4.62 5.40 -9.28
N ARG A 107 -5.54 4.48 -9.04
CA ARG A 107 -6.98 4.65 -9.31
C ARG A 107 -7.73 5.08 -8.06
N LYS A 108 -7.39 4.48 -6.92
CA LYS A 108 -8.10 4.73 -5.66
C LYS A 108 -7.15 4.58 -4.48
N VAL A 109 -7.40 5.39 -3.46
CA VAL A 109 -6.78 5.24 -2.13
C VAL A 109 -7.90 5.20 -1.11
N GLU A 110 -7.96 4.14 -0.31
CA GLU A 110 -8.93 3.94 0.78
C GLU A 110 -8.20 3.81 2.12
N TYR A 111 -8.89 4.14 3.21
CA TYR A 111 -8.35 4.06 4.58
C TYR A 111 -9.21 3.12 5.43
N SER A 112 -8.59 2.29 6.25
CA SER A 112 -9.28 1.30 7.11
C SER A 112 -10.18 1.95 8.16
N SER A 113 -9.77 3.11 8.66
CA SER A 113 -10.48 3.89 9.67
C SER A 113 -10.04 5.34 9.56
N LEU A 114 -10.98 6.28 9.66
CA LEU A 114 -10.64 7.69 9.84
C LEU A 114 -10.15 7.90 11.27
N PRO A 115 -9.08 8.68 11.50
CA PRO A 115 -8.67 9.00 12.85
C PRO A 115 -9.79 9.81 13.50
N VAL A 116 -10.39 9.23 14.55
CA VAL A 116 -11.55 9.78 15.26
C VAL A 116 -11.25 11.22 15.65
N LYS A 117 -12.19 12.14 15.37
CA LYS A 117 -12.09 13.52 15.84
C LYS A 117 -12.00 13.44 17.37
N PRO A 118 -10.90 13.89 18.02
CA PRO A 118 -10.95 14.02 19.48
C PRO A 118 -12.09 14.99 19.78
N SER A 119 -13.09 14.47 20.48
CA SER A 119 -14.22 15.21 21.05
C SER A 119 -13.73 16.28 22.00
#